data_AF-A0A6G1BS08-F1
#
_entry.id   AF-A0A6G1BS08-F1
#
_cell.length_a   1.000
_cell.length_b   1.000
_cell.length_c   1.000
_cell.angle_alpha   90.00
_cell.angle_beta   90.00
_cell.angle_gamma   90.00
#
_symmetry.space_group_name_H-M   'P 1'
#
loop_
_entity.id
_entity.type
_entity.pdbx_description
1 polymer ?
#
loop_
_entity_poly.entity_id
_entity_poly.type
_entity_poly.pdbx_seq_one_letter_code
_entity_poly.pdbx_strand_id
1 'polypeptide(L)'
;MPPSPAVAGAASPSNSSSASSSNPTPSWWESVSQVQSCILVLSSILPPPADSDIAALADSDRPARALLRSPAAYAALSAVLRSGGRSDDPACHWLYNTLLSPDPDLRLAALAFLLLLSSLYLLRLPPVLPSSLSGFEAVLLAVYSFEAKNRQGKPVLIQVPDLSVPSLYHTPLCCPAPARSLLAGYNYINQNKMVSKST
;
A
#
# COMPACT_ATOMS: atom_id res chain seq x y z
N MET A 1 40.82 15.24 -58.69
CA MET A 1 40.58 13.77 -58.67
C MET A 1 41.66 13.14 -57.82
N PRO A 2 41.35 12.74 -56.59
CA PRO A 2 41.80 11.43 -56.11
C PRO A 2 40.83 10.74 -55.11
N PRO A 3 41.13 9.50 -54.68
CA PRO A 3 40.17 8.47 -54.22
C PRO A 3 40.19 8.19 -52.69
N SER A 4 39.26 7.32 -52.24
CA SER A 4 39.34 6.50 -50.99
C SER A 4 40.53 5.50 -51.03
N PRO A 5 40.92 4.70 -49.98
CA PRO A 5 40.21 4.27 -48.74
C PRO A 5 41.08 4.11 -47.44
N ALA A 6 40.50 3.52 -46.37
CA ALA A 6 41.07 2.57 -45.38
C ALA A 6 40.92 2.90 -43.86
N VAL A 7 40.92 1.80 -43.09
CA VAL A 7 40.34 1.51 -41.76
C VAL A 7 41.29 1.83 -40.59
N ALA A 8 40.77 2.16 -39.40
CA ALA A 8 41.49 1.97 -38.13
C ALA A 8 40.53 1.71 -36.96
N GLY A 9 40.66 0.54 -36.33
CA GLY A 9 40.09 0.24 -35.01
C GLY A 9 41.02 0.72 -33.88
N ALA A 10 40.45 1.07 -32.74
CA ALA A 10 41.19 1.36 -31.52
C ALA A 10 40.45 0.78 -30.31
N ALA A 11 41.20 0.02 -29.50
CA ALA A 11 40.77 -0.70 -28.32
C ALA A 11 40.59 0.21 -27.10
N SER A 12 39.74 -0.25 -26.18
CA SER A 12 39.41 0.34 -24.87
C SER A 12 40.62 0.62 -23.97
N PRO A 13 40.46 1.58 -23.04
CA PRO A 13 40.90 1.40 -21.67
C PRO A 13 39.69 1.27 -20.74
N SER A 14 39.66 0.15 -20.04
CA SER A 14 38.75 -0.18 -18.94
C SER A 14 39.01 0.76 -17.77
N ASN A 15 38.18 1.78 -17.56
CA ASN A 15 38.24 2.62 -16.38
C ASN A 15 37.19 2.14 -15.36
N SER A 16 37.56 1.10 -14.61
CA SER A 16 36.82 0.65 -13.44
C SER A 16 37.23 1.47 -12.21
N SER A 17 36.49 2.55 -11.96
CA SER A 17 36.46 3.34 -10.73
C SER A 17 35.08 4.01 -10.73
N SER A 18 34.21 3.90 -9.74
CA SER A 18 34.43 3.76 -8.31
C SER A 18 33.07 3.51 -7.66
N ALA A 19 33.08 2.77 -6.56
CA ALA A 19 31.94 2.54 -5.70
C ALA A 19 31.22 3.84 -5.30
N SER A 20 29.90 3.82 -5.42
CA SER A 20 29.00 4.59 -4.55
C SER A 20 27.78 3.75 -4.25
N SER A 21 28.00 2.72 -3.44
CA SER A 21 26.98 2.12 -2.58
C SER A 21 26.47 3.19 -1.62
N SER A 22 25.38 3.86 -1.97
CA SER A 22 24.74 4.81 -1.05
C SER A 22 23.22 4.74 -1.20
N ASN A 23 22.63 3.76 -0.53
CA ASN A 23 21.46 4.01 0.27
C ASN A 23 21.70 3.28 1.59
N PRO A 24 22.34 3.93 2.59
CA PRO A 24 22.14 3.46 3.95
C PRO A 24 20.63 3.47 4.16
N THR A 25 20.06 2.33 4.53
CA THR A 25 18.69 2.30 5.06
C THR A 25 18.59 3.45 6.06
N PRO A 26 17.62 4.36 5.92
CA PRO A 26 17.52 5.51 6.80
C PRO A 26 17.58 4.99 8.21
N SER A 27 18.46 5.59 8.97
CA SER A 27 18.68 5.12 10.31
C SER A 27 17.38 5.24 11.09
N TRP A 28 17.10 4.27 11.97
CA TRP A 28 15.80 4.22 12.65
C TRP A 28 15.52 5.53 13.41
N TRP A 29 16.57 6.18 13.93
CA TRP A 29 16.48 7.44 14.67
C TRP A 29 16.22 8.65 13.77
N GLU A 30 16.73 8.67 12.53
CA GLU A 30 16.39 9.70 11.53
C GLU A 30 14.92 9.62 11.14
N SER A 31 14.37 8.40 11.04
CA SER A 31 12.95 8.23 10.75
C SER A 31 12.08 8.75 11.90
N VAL A 32 12.47 8.45 13.15
CA VAL A 32 11.74 8.94 14.33
C VAL A 32 11.80 10.47 14.43
N SER A 33 12.99 11.08 14.27
CA SER A 33 13.12 12.54 14.33
C SER A 33 12.37 13.25 13.20
N GLN A 34 12.32 12.65 12.01
CA GLN A 34 11.51 13.15 10.91
C GLN A 34 10.02 13.15 11.28
N VAL A 35 9.50 12.06 11.84
CA VAL A 35 8.10 11.97 12.26
C VAL A 35 7.80 12.99 13.36
N GLN A 36 8.68 13.13 14.35
CA GLN A 36 8.55 14.13 15.41
C GLN A 36 8.47 15.55 14.84
N SER A 37 9.37 15.91 13.92
CA SER A 37 9.33 17.21 13.25
C SER A 37 8.02 17.43 12.50
N CYS A 38 7.48 16.40 11.85
CA CYS A 38 6.20 16.46 11.14
C CYS A 38 5.02 16.71 12.10
N ILE A 39 5.05 16.13 13.30
CA ILE A 39 4.03 16.35 14.34
C ILE A 39 4.14 17.76 14.94
N LEU A 40 5.36 18.27 15.14
CA LEU A 40 5.56 19.64 15.61
C LEU A 40 5.15 20.68 14.56
N VAL A 41 5.32 20.39 13.27
CA VAL A 41 4.73 21.21 12.21
C VAL A 41 3.21 21.17 12.31
N LEU A 42 2.59 20.01 12.54
CA LEU A 42 1.14 19.93 12.73
C LEU A 42 0.65 20.77 13.92
N SER A 43 1.33 20.71 15.06
CA SER A 43 0.92 21.48 16.25
C SER A 43 0.93 22.99 15.98
N SER A 44 1.88 23.49 15.17
CA SER A 44 1.92 24.91 14.77
C SER A 44 0.76 25.37 13.86
N ILE A 45 0.11 24.42 13.18
CA ILE A 45 -1.01 24.69 12.27
C ILE A 45 -2.35 24.69 13.02
N LEU A 46 -2.42 23.96 14.14
CA LEU A 46 -3.67 23.75 14.86
C LEU A 46 -3.95 24.88 15.86
N PRO A 47 -5.23 25.27 16.03
CA PRO A 47 -5.61 26.25 17.02
C PRO A 47 -5.49 25.69 18.45
N PRO A 48 -5.19 26.54 19.45
CA PRO A 48 -5.17 26.13 20.85
C PRO A 48 -6.57 25.70 21.32
N PRO A 49 -6.68 24.71 22.25
CA PRO A 49 -5.62 24.06 23.03
C PRO A 49 -5.03 22.77 22.41
N ALA A 50 -5.38 22.45 21.15
CA ALA A 50 -4.95 21.18 20.54
C ALA A 50 -3.46 21.15 20.20
N ASP A 51 -2.81 22.31 20.13
CA ASP A 51 -1.39 22.49 19.86
C ASP A 51 -0.50 21.82 20.92
N SER A 52 -0.76 22.05 22.21
CA SER A 52 0.04 21.46 23.30
C SER A 52 -0.12 19.95 23.40
N ASP A 53 -1.35 19.45 23.24
CA ASP A 53 -1.65 18.02 23.32
C ASP A 53 -0.99 17.26 22.17
N ILE A 54 -0.95 17.86 20.98
CA ILE A 54 -0.31 17.25 19.80
C ILE A 54 1.20 17.36 19.87
N ALA A 55 1.75 18.46 20.39
CA ALA A 55 3.18 18.58 20.63
C ALA A 55 3.68 17.49 21.58
N ALA A 56 2.92 17.17 22.64
CA ALA A 56 3.25 16.08 23.57
C ALA A 56 3.27 14.69 22.90
N LEU A 57 2.56 14.48 21.78
CA LEU A 57 2.61 13.22 21.03
C LEU A 57 3.95 13.01 20.33
N ALA A 58 4.68 14.09 19.99
CA ALA A 58 5.99 14.00 19.37
C ALA A 58 7.01 13.33 20.32
N ASP A 59 6.89 13.53 21.62
CA ASP A 59 7.79 12.94 22.62
C ASP A 59 7.49 11.46 22.92
N SER A 60 6.44 10.88 22.32
CA SER A 60 6.09 9.47 22.52
C SER A 60 7.06 8.54 21.77
N ASP A 61 7.17 7.29 22.26
CA ASP A 61 8.02 6.25 21.65
C ASP A 61 7.60 5.88 20.21
N ARG A 62 6.32 6.07 19.87
CA ARG A 62 5.78 5.85 18.52
C ARG A 62 4.89 7.01 18.08
N PRO A 63 5.49 8.13 17.66
CA PRO A 63 4.77 9.39 17.44
C PRO A 63 3.67 9.29 16.38
N ALA A 64 3.94 8.66 15.23
CA ALA A 64 2.94 8.46 14.17
C ALA A 64 1.71 7.64 14.65
N ARG A 65 1.96 6.61 15.47
CA ARG A 65 0.90 5.73 15.99
C ARG A 65 0.12 6.37 17.12
N ALA A 66 0.77 7.22 17.91
CA ALA A 66 0.12 8.03 18.93
C ALA A 66 -0.82 9.07 18.28
N LEU A 67 -0.36 9.73 17.20
CA LEU A 67 -1.18 10.66 16.41
C LEU A 67 -2.40 9.97 15.79
N LEU A 68 -2.22 8.78 15.19
CA LEU A 68 -3.32 7.96 14.66
C LEU A 68 -4.41 7.63 15.69
N ARG A 69 -4.01 7.46 16.95
CA ARG A 69 -4.92 7.07 18.04
C ARG A 69 -5.50 8.27 18.78
N SER A 70 -5.05 9.48 18.51
CA SER A 70 -5.50 10.67 19.22
C SER A 70 -6.82 11.20 18.63
N PRO A 71 -7.96 11.06 19.34
CA PRO A 71 -9.22 11.62 18.88
C PRO A 71 -9.20 13.15 18.88
N ALA A 72 -8.41 13.76 19.78
CA ALA A 72 -8.23 15.21 19.84
C ALA A 72 -7.53 15.75 18.58
N ALA A 73 -6.47 15.08 18.13
CA ALA A 73 -5.77 15.44 16.90
C ALA A 73 -6.70 15.32 15.67
N TYR A 74 -7.49 14.25 15.60
CA TYR A 74 -8.47 14.07 14.54
C TYR A 74 -9.54 15.16 14.55
N ALA A 75 -10.11 15.46 15.71
CA ALA A 75 -11.13 16.50 15.86
C ALA A 75 -10.60 17.87 15.44
N ALA A 76 -9.41 18.25 15.94
CA ALA A 76 -8.80 19.55 15.64
C ALA A 76 -8.43 19.69 14.16
N LEU A 77 -7.76 18.71 13.56
CA LEU A 77 -7.41 18.77 12.13
C LEU A 77 -8.66 18.73 11.25
N SER A 78 -9.68 17.93 11.60
CA SER A 78 -10.96 17.93 10.88
C SER A 78 -11.65 19.29 10.93
N ALA A 79 -11.54 20.02 12.05
CA ALA A 79 -12.12 21.36 12.20
C ALA A 79 -11.42 22.37 11.28
N VAL A 80 -10.08 22.33 11.20
CA VAL A 80 -9.30 23.16 10.28
C VAL A 80 -9.65 22.87 8.82
N LEU A 81 -9.72 21.59 8.44
CA LEU A 81 -10.08 21.19 7.07
C LEU A 81 -11.52 21.63 6.69
N ARG A 82 -12.45 21.69 7.65
CA ARG A 82 -13.81 22.21 7.41
C ARG A 82 -13.86 23.70 7.10
N SER A 83 -12.82 24.50 7.34
CA SER A 83 -12.77 25.89 6.85
C SER A 83 -11.73 26.12 5.76
N GLY A 84 -10.88 25.12 5.51
CA GLY A 84 -9.78 25.16 4.54
C GLY A 84 -10.10 24.65 3.13
N GLY A 85 -9.03 24.32 2.38
CA GLY A 85 -9.10 23.70 1.05
C GLY A 85 -8.43 24.47 -0.10
N ARG A 86 -7.88 25.65 0.17
CA ARG A 86 -7.15 26.44 -0.84
C ARG A 86 -5.72 25.90 -1.03
N SER A 87 -5.05 26.29 -2.11
CA SER A 87 -3.68 25.82 -2.42
C SER A 87 -2.63 26.25 -1.38
N ASP A 88 -2.88 27.35 -0.68
CA ASP A 88 -2.05 27.95 0.37
C ASP A 88 -2.41 27.47 1.78
N ASP A 89 -3.33 26.51 1.91
CA ASP A 89 -3.76 25.97 3.20
C ASP A 89 -2.65 25.09 3.82
N PRO A 90 -2.08 25.47 4.98
CA PRO A 90 -1.01 24.72 5.60
C PRO A 90 -1.44 23.30 6.04
N ALA A 91 -2.72 23.08 6.35
CA ALA A 91 -3.23 21.75 6.69
C ALA A 91 -3.23 20.82 5.47
N CYS A 92 -3.58 21.35 4.28
CA CYS A 92 -3.51 20.60 3.02
C CYS A 92 -2.05 20.30 2.65
N HIS A 93 -1.15 21.26 2.82
CA HIS A 93 0.28 21.06 2.57
C HIS A 93 0.90 20.04 3.53
N TRP A 94 0.51 20.09 4.81
CA TRP A 94 0.88 19.07 5.79
C TRP A 94 0.42 17.69 5.31
N LEU A 95 -0.87 17.50 5.04
CA LEU A 95 -1.41 16.22 4.55
C LEU A 95 -0.67 15.70 3.31
N TYR A 96 -0.38 16.58 2.35
CA TYR A 96 0.38 16.23 1.15
C TYR A 96 1.76 15.66 1.52
N ASN A 97 2.54 16.38 2.32
CA ASN A 97 3.88 15.92 2.73
C ASN A 97 3.81 14.63 3.55
N THR A 98 2.82 14.49 4.42
CA THR A 98 2.58 13.31 5.25
C THR A 98 2.30 12.07 4.38
N LEU A 99 1.57 12.22 3.26
CA LEU A 99 1.31 11.13 2.31
C LEU A 99 2.55 10.70 1.53
N LEU A 100 3.48 11.62 1.27
CA LEU A 100 4.75 11.34 0.59
C LEU A 100 5.81 10.73 1.52
N SER A 101 5.58 10.75 2.84
CA SER A 101 6.50 10.18 3.81
C SER A 101 6.73 8.67 3.59
N PRO A 102 7.97 8.17 3.77
CA PRO A 102 8.24 6.74 3.72
C PRO A 102 7.56 5.96 4.86
N ASP A 103 7.28 6.62 6.00
CA ASP A 103 6.66 5.97 7.16
C ASP A 103 5.20 5.56 6.87
N PRO A 104 4.89 4.24 6.89
CA PRO A 104 3.54 3.77 6.64
C PRO A 104 2.52 4.19 7.72
N ASP A 105 2.92 4.28 8.99
CA ASP A 105 2.01 4.67 10.07
C ASP A 105 1.63 6.16 9.91
N LEU A 106 2.59 7.00 9.51
CA LEU A 106 2.34 8.41 9.25
C LEU A 106 1.46 8.60 8.00
N ARG A 107 1.71 7.85 6.94
CA ARG A 107 0.87 7.86 5.72
C ARG A 107 -0.56 7.39 6.01
N LEU A 108 -0.74 6.36 6.86
CA LEU A 108 -2.05 5.92 7.34
C LEU A 108 -2.78 7.05 8.10
N ALA A 109 -2.05 7.85 8.88
CA ALA A 109 -2.63 8.99 9.59
C ALA A 109 -3.24 10.01 8.64
N ALA A 110 -2.56 10.35 7.55
CA ALA A 110 -3.09 11.23 6.53
C ALA A 110 -4.27 10.59 5.75
N LEU A 111 -4.16 9.30 5.41
CA LEU A 111 -5.22 8.57 4.70
C LEU A 111 -6.53 8.46 5.50
N ALA A 112 -6.48 8.50 6.84
CA ALA A 112 -7.68 8.55 7.68
C ALA A 112 -8.58 9.77 7.41
N PHE A 113 -8.02 10.86 6.86
CA PHE A 113 -8.78 12.05 6.48
C PHE A 113 -9.27 12.02 5.04
N LEU A 114 -8.89 11.03 4.23
CA LEU A 114 -9.25 10.97 2.81
C LEU A 114 -10.75 10.97 2.57
N LEU A 115 -11.50 10.20 3.37
CA LEU A 115 -12.96 10.18 3.25
C LEU A 115 -13.57 11.53 3.60
N LEU A 116 -13.06 12.21 4.64
CA LEU A 116 -13.48 13.56 5.02
C LEU A 116 -13.18 14.56 3.89
N LEU A 117 -11.96 14.55 3.33
CA LEU A 117 -11.59 15.41 2.21
C LEU A 117 -12.50 15.19 1.00
N SER A 118 -12.74 13.92 0.64
CA SER A 118 -13.61 13.60 -0.50
C SER A 118 -15.05 14.10 -0.30
N SER A 119 -15.58 13.97 0.91
CA SER A 119 -16.91 14.47 1.26
C SER A 119 -16.97 16.00 1.20
N LEU A 120 -15.99 16.70 1.77
CA LEU A 120 -15.93 18.16 1.73
C LEU A 120 -15.73 18.68 0.31
N TYR A 121 -14.90 18.02 -0.48
CA TYR A 121 -14.67 18.34 -1.88
C TYR A 121 -15.97 18.22 -2.70
N LEU A 122 -16.68 17.09 -2.59
CA LEU A 122 -17.95 16.89 -3.30
C LEU A 122 -19.06 17.84 -2.83
N LEU A 123 -19.13 18.13 -1.52
CA LEU A 123 -20.15 19.04 -0.98
C LEU A 123 -19.94 20.49 -1.44
N ARG A 124 -18.69 20.88 -1.68
CA ARG A 124 -18.32 22.24 -2.09
C ARG A 124 -18.15 22.41 -3.59
N LEU A 125 -18.32 21.35 -4.38
CA LEU A 125 -18.29 21.42 -5.83
C LEU A 125 -19.45 22.30 -6.31
N PRO A 126 -19.20 23.53 -6.80
CA PRO A 126 -20.27 24.39 -7.28
C PRO A 126 -20.50 24.16 -8.79
N PRO A 127 -21.72 24.40 -9.30
CA PRO A 127 -21.96 24.44 -10.74
C PRO A 127 -21.35 25.70 -11.41
N VAL A 128 -21.03 26.74 -10.63
CA VAL A 128 -20.49 28.04 -11.09
C VAL A 128 -19.61 28.62 -9.96
N LEU A 129 -18.29 28.64 -10.11
CA LEU A 129 -17.27 28.80 -9.05
C LEU A 129 -17.08 30.26 -8.55
N PRO A 130 -16.56 30.47 -7.31
CA PRO A 130 -15.25 31.14 -7.21
C PRO A 130 -14.27 30.63 -6.12
N SER A 131 -14.58 29.61 -5.31
CA SER A 131 -13.62 29.09 -4.32
C SER A 131 -12.83 27.89 -4.86
N SER A 132 -11.58 28.13 -5.27
CA SER A 132 -10.66 27.06 -5.69
C SER A 132 -10.35 26.11 -4.52
N LEU A 133 -10.68 24.83 -4.67
CA LEU A 133 -10.37 23.73 -3.73
C LEU A 133 -9.06 23.02 -4.10
N SER A 134 -8.14 23.74 -4.75
CA SER A 134 -6.90 23.18 -5.30
C SER A 134 -6.04 22.46 -4.27
N GLY A 135 -6.10 22.84 -2.98
CA GLY A 135 -5.41 22.11 -1.91
C GLY A 135 -5.94 20.69 -1.73
N PHE A 136 -7.27 20.52 -1.72
CA PHE A 136 -7.88 19.19 -1.63
C PHE A 136 -7.63 18.36 -2.89
N GLU A 137 -7.71 18.99 -4.07
CA GLU A 137 -7.41 18.32 -5.34
C GLU A 137 -5.97 17.82 -5.38
N ALA A 138 -5.00 18.62 -4.92
CA ALA A 138 -3.61 18.22 -4.86
C ALA A 138 -3.39 17.01 -3.94
N VAL A 139 -4.04 16.97 -2.78
CA VAL A 139 -3.96 15.83 -1.85
C VAL A 139 -4.58 14.58 -2.46
N LEU A 140 -5.77 14.66 -3.06
CA LEU A 140 -6.43 13.53 -3.71
C LEU A 140 -5.61 13.01 -4.91
N LEU A 141 -5.05 13.92 -5.71
CA LEU A 141 -4.20 13.60 -6.84
C LEU A 141 -2.89 12.95 -6.38
N ALA A 142 -2.33 13.38 -5.25
CA ALA A 142 -1.14 12.75 -4.66
C ALA A 142 -1.41 11.29 -4.29
N VAL A 143 -2.55 10.99 -3.67
CA VAL A 143 -2.94 9.62 -3.33
C VAL A 143 -3.12 8.76 -4.57
N TYR A 144 -3.86 9.28 -5.56
CA TYR A 144 -4.04 8.58 -6.84
C TYR A 144 -2.70 8.28 -7.51
N SER A 145 -1.82 9.28 -7.57
CA SER A 145 -0.49 9.16 -8.19
C SER A 145 0.39 8.17 -7.44
N PHE A 146 0.32 8.16 -6.11
CA PHE A 146 1.05 7.21 -5.27
C PHE A 146 0.60 5.77 -5.55
N GLU A 147 -0.70 5.50 -5.55
CA GLU A 147 -1.25 4.17 -5.88
C GLU A 147 -0.92 3.75 -7.32
N ALA A 148 -1.07 4.65 -8.29
CA ALA A 148 -0.77 4.37 -9.69
C ALA A 148 0.71 4.00 -9.90
N LYS A 149 1.62 4.73 -9.23
CA LYS A 149 3.07 4.44 -9.23
C LYS A 149 3.38 3.11 -8.55
N ASN A 150 2.77 2.86 -7.38
CA ASN A 150 2.95 1.62 -6.62
C ASN A 150 2.57 0.38 -7.46
N ARG A 151 1.55 0.52 -8.32
CA ARG A 151 1.10 -0.56 -9.23
C ARG A 151 1.85 -0.63 -10.55
N GLN A 152 2.75 0.31 -10.85
CA GLN A 152 3.43 0.40 -12.16
C GLN A 152 2.45 0.40 -13.35
N GLY A 153 1.24 0.96 -13.16
CA GLY A 153 0.17 0.93 -14.16
C GLY A 153 -0.51 -0.44 -14.36
N LYS A 154 -0.21 -1.45 -13.54
CA LYS A 154 -0.85 -2.77 -13.62
C LYS A 154 -2.22 -2.77 -12.92
N PRO A 155 -3.25 -3.39 -13.51
CA PRO A 155 -4.55 -3.54 -12.86
C PRO A 155 -4.46 -4.51 -11.67
N VAL A 156 -5.36 -4.36 -10.69
CA VAL A 156 -5.55 -5.38 -9.65
C VAL A 156 -6.42 -6.49 -10.21
N LEU A 157 -5.85 -7.68 -10.33
CA LEU A 157 -6.55 -8.89 -10.74
C LEU A 157 -6.85 -9.73 -9.51
N ILE A 158 -8.10 -10.17 -9.39
CA ILE A 158 -8.55 -11.10 -8.36
C ILE A 158 -8.95 -12.38 -9.08
N GLN A 159 -8.36 -13.50 -8.71
CA GLN A 159 -8.79 -14.80 -9.22
C GLN A 159 -10.05 -15.22 -8.48
N VAL A 160 -11.14 -15.45 -9.23
CA VAL A 160 -12.38 -16.00 -8.67
C VAL A 160 -12.14 -17.48 -8.41
N PRO A 161 -12.28 -17.95 -7.15
CA PRO A 161 -12.07 -19.36 -6.83
C PRO A 161 -13.19 -20.20 -7.43
N ASP A 162 -12.81 -21.34 -8.00
CA ASP A 162 -13.71 -22.34 -8.55
C ASP A 162 -13.73 -23.58 -7.64
N LEU A 163 -14.93 -24.09 -7.34
CA LEU A 163 -15.12 -25.29 -6.53
C LEU A 163 -14.78 -26.58 -7.30
N SER A 164 -14.69 -26.51 -8.63
CA SER A 164 -14.24 -27.63 -9.47
C SER A 164 -12.73 -27.90 -9.34
N VAL A 165 -11.99 -26.96 -8.75
CA VAL A 165 -10.54 -27.02 -8.57
C VAL A 165 -10.23 -27.21 -7.08
N PRO A 166 -9.29 -28.08 -6.70
CA PRO A 166 -8.87 -28.19 -5.31
C PRO A 166 -8.32 -26.85 -4.81
N SER A 167 -8.77 -26.47 -3.61
CA SER A 167 -8.33 -25.29 -2.88
C SER A 167 -7.85 -25.70 -1.50
N LEU A 168 -7.24 -24.76 -0.77
CA LEU A 168 -6.74 -24.98 0.59
C LEU A 168 -7.78 -25.63 1.53
N TYR A 169 -9.06 -25.33 1.33
CA TYR A 169 -10.15 -25.76 2.21
C TYR A 169 -11.09 -26.80 1.60
N HIS A 170 -10.97 -27.09 0.30
CA HIS A 170 -11.90 -27.98 -0.39
C HIS A 170 -11.18 -28.77 -1.47
N THR A 171 -11.33 -30.09 -1.47
CA THR A 171 -10.96 -30.93 -2.60
C THR A 171 -12.25 -31.46 -3.23
N PRO A 172 -12.52 -31.17 -4.52
CA PRO A 172 -13.71 -31.66 -5.17
C PRO A 172 -13.69 -33.19 -5.19
N LEU A 173 -14.83 -33.79 -4.87
CA LEU A 173 -15.01 -35.23 -5.08
C LEU A 173 -15.01 -35.46 -6.59
N CYS A 174 -13.91 -35.99 -7.12
CA CYS A 174 -13.89 -36.44 -8.50
C CYS A 174 -15.05 -37.44 -8.72
N CYS A 175 -15.72 -37.32 -9.87
CA CYS A 175 -16.76 -38.19 -10.43
C CYS A 175 -16.66 -39.66 -9.96
N PRO A 176 -17.80 -40.38 -9.81
CA PRO A 176 -17.88 -41.68 -9.14
C PRO A 176 -16.73 -42.56 -9.59
N ALA A 177 -15.91 -43.00 -8.63
CA ALA A 177 -14.86 -43.96 -8.86
C ALA A 177 -15.44 -45.07 -9.77
N PRO A 178 -14.78 -45.45 -10.88
CA PRO A 178 -15.26 -46.58 -11.66
C PRO A 178 -15.40 -47.73 -10.67
N ALA A 179 -16.59 -48.30 -10.56
CA ALA A 179 -16.89 -49.46 -9.75
C ALA A 179 -16.04 -50.64 -10.24
N ARG A 180 -14.77 -50.66 -9.86
CA ARG A 180 -13.77 -51.66 -10.20
C ARG A 180 -12.94 -51.96 -8.95
N SER A 181 -13.63 -52.42 -7.91
CA SER A 181 -12.96 -53.10 -6.79
C SER A 181 -13.90 -53.94 -5.90
N LEU A 182 -15.21 -54.00 -6.13
CA LEU A 182 -16.09 -54.91 -5.36
C LEU A 182 -16.25 -56.30 -5.99
N LEU A 183 -15.67 -56.57 -7.16
CA LEU A 183 -15.62 -57.91 -7.77
C LEU A 183 -14.33 -58.69 -7.49
N ALA A 184 -13.32 -58.07 -6.85
CA ALA A 184 -12.12 -58.79 -6.42
C ALA A 184 -12.36 -59.65 -5.17
N GLY A 185 -13.36 -59.31 -4.34
CA GLY A 185 -13.68 -60.03 -3.11
C GLY A 185 -14.57 -61.28 -3.30
N TYR A 186 -15.34 -61.36 -4.38
CA TYR A 186 -16.30 -62.47 -4.58
C TYR A 186 -15.66 -63.75 -5.13
N ASN A 187 -14.51 -63.64 -5.78
CA ASN A 187 -13.78 -64.80 -6.32
C ASN A 187 -12.87 -65.48 -5.29
N TYR A 188 -12.58 -64.84 -4.15
CA TYR A 188 -11.75 -65.45 -3.10
C TYR A 188 -12.53 -66.38 -2.17
N ILE A 189 -13.85 -66.19 -2.04
CA ILE A 189 -14.68 -67.00 -1.13
C ILE A 189 -15.09 -68.35 -1.80
N ASN A 190 -15.17 -68.41 -3.13
CA ASN A 190 -15.61 -69.62 -3.83
C ASN A 190 -14.48 -70.64 -4.12
N GLN A 191 -13.21 -70.23 -4.06
CA GLN A 191 -12.07 -71.15 -4.24
C GLN A 191 -11.80 -72.01 -2.99
N ASN A 192 -12.12 -71.51 -1.79
CA ASN A 192 -11.90 -72.27 -0.54
C ASN A 192 -13.00 -73.30 -0.22
N LYS A 193 -14.09 -73.36 -1.00
CA LYS A 193 -15.17 -74.34 -0.77
C LYS A 193 -15.03 -75.63 -1.61
N MET A 194 -14.05 -75.70 -2.52
CA MET A 194 -13.77 -76.93 -3.30
C MET A 194 -12.58 -77.76 -2.78
N VAL A 195 -11.85 -77.29 -1.76
CA VAL A 195 -10.73 -78.04 -1.13
C VAL A 195 -11.13 -78.53 0.27
N SER A 196 -12.31 -79.14 0.40
CA SER A 196 -12.74 -79.80 1.65
C SER A 196 -13.77 -80.92 1.41
N LYS A 197 -13.64 -81.62 0.27
CA LYS A 197 -14.29 -82.92 0.04
C LYS A 197 -13.36 -83.80 -0.78
N SER A 198 -12.30 -84.30 -0.16
CA SER A 198 -11.57 -85.49 -0.60
C SER A 198 -10.61 -85.93 0.50
N THR A 199 -11.17 -86.50 1.58
CA THR A 199 -10.56 -87.63 2.30
C THR A 199 -11.66 -88.34 3.07
#